data_AF-A0A6L3XNA3-F1
#
_entry.id   AF-A0A6L3XNA3-F1
#
_cell.length_a   1.000
_cell.length_b   1.000
_cell.length_c   1.000
_cell.angle_alpha   90.00
_cell.angle_beta   90.00
_cell.angle_gamma   90.00
#
_symmetry.space_group_name_H-M   'P 1'
#
loop_
_entity.id
_entity.type
_entity.pdbx_description
1 polymer ?
#
loop_
_entity_poly.entity_id
_entity_poly.type
_entity_poly.pdbx_seq_one_letter_code
_entity_poly.pdbx_strand_id
1 'polypeptide(L)' 'MKNSELERLINEKLNTASFSDYGPNGLQVEGREAVQKIITGVTASQALLD' A
#
# COMPACT_ATOMS: atom_id res chain seq x y z
N MET A 1 5.95 -5.54 11.51
CA MET A 1 5.36 -4.19 11.33
C MET A 1 3.88 -4.38 11.07
N LYS A 2 3.02 -3.55 11.67
CA LYS A 2 1.58 -3.58 11.38
C LYS A 2 1.31 -3.00 9.98
N ASN A 3 0.27 -3.48 9.30
CA ASN A 3 -0.13 -2.98 7.98
C ASN A 3 -0.40 -1.45 7.98
N SER A 4 -1.03 -0.93 9.03
CA SER A 4 -1.32 0.49 9.23
C SER A 4 -0.05 1.32 9.51
N GLU A 5 0.94 0.75 10.19
CA GLU A 5 2.24 1.41 10.39
C GLU A 5 3.00 1.54 9.07
N LEU A 6 2.95 0.49 8.24
CA LEU A 6 3.57 0.50 6.90
C LEU A 6 2.89 1.51 5.98
N GLU A 7 1.56 1.53 5.95
CA GLU A 7 0.79 2.51 5.20
C GLU A 7 1.16 3.95 5.60
N ARG A 8 1.13 4.26 6.90
CA ARG A 8 1.46 5.59 7.40
C ARG A 8 2.88 6.00 6.98
N LEU A 9 3.86 5.11 7.15
CA LEU A 9 5.25 5.37 6.78
C LEU A 9 5.39 5.73 5.30
N ILE A 10 4.73 4.98 4.41
CA ILE A 10 4.79 5.21 2.96
C ILE A 10 4.04 6.50 2.59
N ASN A 11 2.86 6.73 3.16
CA ASN A 11 2.07 7.94 2.92
C ASN A 11 2.82 9.21 3.32
N GLU A 12 3.49 9.20 4.49
CA GLU A 12 4.35 10.31 4.94
C GLU A 12 5.55 10.50 4.01
N LYS A 13 6.21 9.40 3.62
CA LYS A 13 7.40 9.45 2.77
C LYS A 13 7.11 10.01 1.39
N LEU A 14 5.95 9.68 0.82
CA LEU A 14 5.52 10.11 -0.51
C LEU A 14 4.64 11.36 -0.48
N ASN A 15 4.29 11.85 0.72
CA ASN A 15 3.40 12.99 0.91
C ASN A 15 2.08 12.84 0.14
N THR A 16 1.46 11.65 0.22
CA THR A 16 0.30 11.27 -0.60
C THR A 16 -0.93 12.14 -0.35
N ALA A 17 -1.03 12.74 0.85
CA ALA A 17 -2.11 13.66 1.21
C ALA A 17 -2.06 15.02 0.47
N SER A 18 -0.94 15.37 -0.19
CA SER A 18 -0.77 16.67 -0.84
C SER A 18 -1.34 16.74 -2.26
N PHE A 19 -1.85 15.63 -2.80
CA PHE A 19 -2.34 15.57 -4.19
C PHE A 19 -3.67 14.82 -4.26
N SER A 20 -4.55 15.28 -5.14
CA SER A 20 -5.78 14.57 -5.47
C SER A 20 -5.48 13.55 -6.57
N ASP A 21 -5.88 12.31 -6.33
CA ASP A 21 -5.64 11.20 -7.24
C ASP A 21 -6.98 10.65 -7.77
N TYR A 22 -6.94 9.94 -8.89
CA TYR A 22 -8.11 9.28 -9.46
C TYR A 22 -8.59 8.11 -8.59
N GLY A 23 -7.69 7.51 -7.80
CA GLY A 23 -7.99 6.41 -6.89
C GLY A 23 -7.52 6.65 -5.46
N PRO A 24 -7.91 5.76 -4.51
CA PRO A 24 -7.42 5.83 -3.15
C PRO A 24 -5.92 5.50 -3.07
N ASN A 25 -5.15 6.38 -2.43
CA ASN A 25 -3.76 6.13 -2.04
C ASN A 25 -3.69 5.50 -0.64
N GLY A 26 -2.75 4.58 -0.41
CA GLY A 26 -2.58 3.87 0.86
C GLY A 26 -3.08 2.43 0.83
N LEU A 27 -3.62 1.94 1.95
CA LEU A 27 -4.14 0.58 2.09
C LEU A 27 -5.50 0.45 1.38
N GLN A 28 -5.51 -0.23 0.23
CA GLN A 28 -6.73 -0.40 -0.56
C GLN A 28 -7.57 -1.63 -0.18
N VAL A 29 -6.91 -2.73 0.20
CA VAL A 29 -7.55 -3.97 0.64
C VAL A 29 -6.87 -4.46 1.91
N GLU A 30 -7.63 -4.57 3.00
CA GLU A 30 -7.09 -5.03 4.27
C GLU A 30 -6.81 -6.54 4.24
N GLY A 31 -5.64 -6.91 4.75
CA GLY A 31 -5.22 -8.30 4.93
C GLY A 31 -4.78 -8.56 6.37
N ARG A 32 -3.80 -9.45 6.56
CA ARG A 32 -3.22 -9.72 7.89
C ARG A 32 -2.59 -8.46 8.49
N GLU A 33 -2.70 -8.30 9.81
CA GLU A 33 -2.13 -7.15 10.52
C GLU A 33 -0.60 -7.13 10.43
N ALA A 34 0.07 -8.27 10.63
CA ALA A 34 1.53 -8.33 10.63
C ALA A 34 2.12 -8.59 9.22
N VAL A 35 2.86 -7.61 8.70
CA VAL A 35 3.58 -7.72 7.42
C VAL A 35 5.01 -8.24 7.66
N GLN A 36 5.41 -9.27 6.90
CA GLN A 36 6.74 -9.89 6.99
C GLN A 36 7.47 -9.98 5.63
N LYS A 37 6.73 -10.03 4.53
CA LYS A 37 7.27 -10.10 3.16
C LYS A 37 6.49 -9.11 2.29
N ILE A 38 7.21 -8.38 1.44
CA ILE A 38 6.65 -7.40 0.52
C ILE A 38 6.99 -7.84 -0.90
N ILE A 39 6.00 -7.81 -1.78
CA ILE A 39 6.14 -7.99 -3.22
C ILE A 39 5.66 -6.69 -3.87
N THR A 40 6.35 -6.22 -4.91
CA THR A 40 6.01 -4.99 -5.62
C THR A 40 5.84 -5.26 -7.11
N GLY A 41 5.01 -4.45 -7.77
CA GLY A 41 4.76 -4.52 -9.21
C GLY A 41 4.09 -3.24 -9.69
N VAL A 42 4.07 -3.01 -11.00
CA VAL A 42 3.48 -1.81 -11.61
C VAL A 42 1.96 -1.82 -11.51
N THR A 43 1.34 -2.99 -11.61
CA THR A 43 -0.11 -3.18 -11.57
C THR A 43 -0.45 -4.39 -10.72
N ALA A 44 -1.47 -4.28 -9.86
CA ALA A 44 -2.05 -5.38 -9.09
C ALA A 44 -2.86 -6.33 -9.99
N SER A 45 -2.21 -6.91 -11.00
CA SER A 45 -2.79 -7.87 -11.94
C SER A 45 -2.89 -9.27 -11.34
N GLN A 46 -3.73 -10.15 -11.91
CA GLN A 46 -3.85 -11.54 -11.45
C GLN A 46 -2.49 -12.26 -11.43
N ALA A 47 -1.66 -12.05 -12.46
CA ALA A 47 -0.32 -12.63 -12.54
C ALA A 47 0.66 -12.14 -11.44
N LEU A 48 0.38 -11.00 -10.79
CA LEU A 48 1.15 -10.54 -9.62
C LEU A 48 0.61 -11.16 -8.32
N LEU A 49 -0.67 -11.49 -8.30
CA LEU A 49 -1.37 -12.03 -7.13
C LEU A 49 -1.27 -13.55 -7.02
N ASP A 50 -1.12 -14.24 -8.15
CA ASP A 50 -0.85 -15.68 -8.27
C ASP A 50 0.58 -16.05 -7.83
#